data_AF-A0A526UTP7-F1
#
_entry.id   AF-A0A526UTP7-F1
#
_cell.length_a   1.000
_cell.length_b   1.000
_cell.length_c   1.000
_cell.angle_alpha   90.00
_cell.angle_beta   90.00
_cell.angle_gamma   90.00
#
_symmetry.space_group_name_H-M   'P 1'
#
loop_
_entity.id
_entity.type
_entity.pdbx_description
1 polymer ?
#
loop_
_entity_poly.entity_id
_entity_poly.type
_entity_poly.pdbx_seq_one_letter_code
_entity_poly.pdbx_strand_id
1 'polypeptide(L)'
;MAPYWVGTSWKMNKTLSEALQFADALAAFVPDFDPAIQPFVIPPFTAARQVKAALADTRVKVGAQNMHWADAGAWTGEISPVMLKDCGLDVIELGHSERREHFGETDATVGLKTAAAVRHGFVPLICVGETLAERESGRAE
;
A
#
# COMPACT_ATOMS: atom_id res chain seq x y z
N MET A 1 -1.02 -22.94 8.42
CA MET A 1 -1.80 -22.34 7.32
C MET A 1 -1.24 -20.95 7.04
N ALA A 2 -1.28 -20.50 5.79
CA ALA A 2 -0.91 -19.11 5.47
C ALA A 2 -1.92 -18.13 6.08
N PRO A 3 -1.50 -16.94 6.54
CA PRO A 3 -2.42 -15.97 7.12
C PRO A 3 -3.33 -15.33 6.06
N TYR A 4 -4.55 -14.96 6.45
CA TYR A 4 -5.48 -14.17 5.64
C TYR A 4 -5.13 -12.69 5.75
N TRP A 5 -4.71 -12.06 4.66
CA TRP A 5 -4.40 -10.63 4.66
C TRP A 5 -5.69 -9.82 4.50
N VAL A 6 -5.98 -8.95 5.47
CA VAL A 6 -7.17 -8.08 5.45
C VAL A 6 -6.71 -6.66 5.73
N GLY A 7 -7.09 -5.72 4.87
CA GLY A 7 -6.64 -4.36 5.04
C GLY A 7 -7.37 -3.36 4.17
N THR A 8 -7.02 -2.10 4.35
CA THR A 8 -7.67 -0.98 3.64
C THR A 8 -6.63 0.02 3.14
N SER A 9 -6.75 0.36 1.86
CA SER A 9 -6.13 1.58 1.31
C SER A 9 -7.05 2.76 1.59
N TRP A 10 -6.51 3.79 2.24
CA TRP A 10 -7.29 4.97 2.59
C TRP A 10 -7.48 5.92 1.40
N LYS A 11 -6.82 5.63 0.27
CA LYS A 11 -6.78 6.50 -0.92
C LYS A 11 -6.38 7.93 -0.50
N MET A 12 -6.91 8.94 -1.19
CA MET A 12 -6.67 10.34 -0.87
C MET A 12 -7.57 10.86 0.26
N ASN A 13 -7.56 10.18 1.42
CA ASN A 13 -8.35 10.57 2.60
C ASN A 13 -7.49 10.62 3.86
N LYS A 14 -8.01 11.35 4.85
CA LYS A 14 -7.46 11.59 6.20
C LYS A 14 -6.29 12.56 6.24
N THR A 15 -6.47 13.63 7.00
CA THR A 15 -5.40 14.43 7.58
C THR A 15 -4.60 13.60 8.60
N LEU A 16 -3.46 14.12 9.06
CA LEU A 16 -2.66 13.42 10.06
C LEU A 16 -3.45 13.14 11.35
N SER A 17 -4.27 14.08 11.82
CA SER A 17 -5.08 13.88 13.05
C SER A 17 -6.09 12.74 12.89
N GLU A 18 -6.80 12.71 11.77
CA GLU A 18 -7.77 11.64 11.47
C GLU A 18 -7.08 10.28 11.26
N ALA A 19 -5.90 10.28 10.65
CA ALA A 19 -5.06 9.09 10.48
C ALA A 19 -4.62 8.51 11.82
N LEU A 20 -4.18 9.35 12.76
CA LEU A 20 -3.78 8.92 14.09
C LEU A 20 -4.96 8.43 14.93
N GLN A 21 -6.09 9.15 14.90
CA GLN A 21 -7.32 8.67 15.55
C GLN A 21 -7.75 7.29 15.05
N PHE A 22 -7.65 7.04 13.75
CA PHE A 22 -7.93 5.72 13.19
C PHE A 22 -6.91 4.68 13.67
N ALA A 23 -5.61 5.01 13.66
CA ALA A 23 -4.55 4.11 14.10
C ALA A 23 -4.70 3.71 15.57
N ASP A 24 -5.02 4.66 16.45
CA ASP A 24 -5.25 4.41 17.88
C ASP A 24 -6.44 3.48 18.10
N ALA A 25 -7.56 3.74 17.40
CA ALA A 25 -8.74 2.89 17.46
C ALA A 25 -8.44 1.47 16.94
N LEU A 26 -7.66 1.35 15.86
CA LEU A 26 -7.23 0.06 15.33
C LEU A 26 -6.32 -0.67 16.32
N ALA A 27 -5.35 0.01 16.92
CA ALA A 27 -4.42 -0.57 17.90
C ALA A 27 -5.17 -1.17 19.09
N ALA A 28 -6.23 -0.50 19.56
CA ALA A 28 -7.07 -0.99 20.65
C ALA A 28 -7.87 -2.26 20.29
N PHE A 29 -8.25 -2.43 19.02
CA PHE A 29 -9.12 -3.53 18.57
C PHE A 29 -8.36 -4.75 18.03
N VAL A 30 -7.14 -4.55 17.55
CA VAL A 30 -6.28 -5.62 16.99
C VAL A 30 -6.05 -6.82 17.91
N PRO A 31 -5.94 -6.68 19.26
CA PRO A 31 -5.83 -7.83 20.15
C PRO A 31 -7.00 -8.81 20.06
N ASP A 32 -8.19 -8.36 19.65
CA ASP A 32 -9.41 -9.17 19.53
C ASP A 32 -9.54 -9.85 18.15
N PHE A 33 -8.66 -9.55 17.20
CA PHE A 33 -8.68 -10.19 15.88
C PHE A 33 -8.27 -11.67 15.95
N ASP A 34 -8.91 -12.48 15.10
CA ASP A 34 -8.46 -13.85 14.86
C ASP A 34 -6.95 -13.87 14.52
N PRO A 35 -6.14 -14.70 15.19
CA PRO A 35 -4.70 -14.81 14.93
C PRO A 35 -4.36 -15.18 13.48
N ALA A 36 -5.27 -15.81 12.73
CA ALA A 36 -5.09 -16.15 11.33
C ALA A 36 -5.15 -14.94 10.40
N ILE A 37 -5.72 -13.81 10.83
CA ILE A 37 -5.80 -12.58 10.02
C ILE A 37 -4.49 -11.83 10.16
N GLN A 38 -3.84 -11.38 9.08
CA GLN A 38 -2.76 -10.40 9.08
C GLN A 38 -3.34 -9.02 8.68
N PRO A 39 -3.59 -8.11 9.63
CA PRO A 39 -4.15 -6.80 9.32
C PRO A 39 -3.11 -5.88 8.67
N PHE A 40 -3.56 -5.03 7.76
CA PHE A 40 -2.75 -3.94 7.21
C PHE A 40 -3.56 -2.68 6.89
N VAL A 41 -2.88 -1.52 6.88
CA VAL A 41 -3.45 -0.23 6.43
C VAL A 41 -2.49 0.48 5.50
N ILE A 42 -3.03 1.21 4.52
CA ILE A 42 -2.25 1.96 3.53
C ILE A 42 -2.68 3.46 3.57
N PRO A 43 -2.09 4.25 4.47
CA PRO A 43 -2.37 5.69 4.59
C PRO A 43 -1.81 6.51 3.41
N PRO A 44 -2.25 7.78 3.24
CA PRO A 44 -1.57 8.71 2.34
C PRO A 44 -0.13 8.96 2.83
N PHE A 45 0.78 9.27 1.91
CA PHE A 45 2.21 9.47 2.22
C PHE A 45 2.46 10.51 3.32
N THR A 46 1.62 11.53 3.41
CA THR A 46 1.70 12.61 4.39
C THR A 46 1.49 12.15 5.84
N ALA A 47 0.95 10.95 6.06
CA ALA A 47 0.71 10.38 7.38
C ALA A 47 1.44 9.05 7.64
N ALA A 48 2.06 8.45 6.62
CA ALA A 48 2.54 7.07 6.67
C ALA A 48 3.55 6.79 7.79
N ARG A 49 4.54 7.68 8.00
CA ARG A 49 5.57 7.51 9.05
C ARG A 49 4.95 7.54 10.44
N GLN A 50 4.05 8.49 10.69
CA GLN A 50 3.40 8.65 12.00
C GLN A 50 2.42 7.51 12.28
N VAL A 51 1.66 7.06 11.27
CA VAL A 51 0.81 5.86 11.40
C VAL A 51 1.65 4.61 11.70
N LYS A 52 2.81 4.46 11.03
CA LYS A 52 3.73 3.36 11.34
C LYS A 52 4.23 3.40 12.78
N ALA A 53 4.58 4.59 13.28
CA ALA A 53 5.01 4.76 14.66
C ALA A 53 3.89 4.44 15.67
N ALA A 54 2.67 4.92 15.42
CA ALA A 54 1.51 4.68 16.30
C ALA A 54 1.13 3.18 16.38
N LEU A 55 1.39 2.41 15.33
CA LEU A 55 1.08 0.98 15.25
C LEU A 55 2.28 0.07 15.55
N ALA A 56 3.42 0.61 16.00
CA ALA A 56 4.68 -0.13 16.12
C ALA A 56 4.62 -1.33 17.08
N ASP A 57 3.85 -1.22 18.16
CA ASP A 57 3.67 -2.27 19.17
C ASP A 57 2.53 -3.24 18.82
N THR A 58 2.01 -3.16 17.61
CA THR A 58 0.93 -4.03 17.10
C THR A 58 1.44 -4.93 15.99
N ARG A 59 0.65 -5.95 15.64
CA ARG A 59 0.89 -6.80 14.48
C ARG A 59 0.42 -6.19 13.16
N VAL A 60 -0.12 -4.96 13.15
CA VAL A 60 -0.63 -4.32 11.94
C VAL A 60 0.52 -3.91 11.03
N LYS A 61 0.44 -4.30 9.76
CA LYS A 61 1.37 -3.87 8.72
C LYS A 61 0.95 -2.51 8.17
N VAL A 62 1.91 -1.62 7.94
CA VAL A 62 1.62 -0.29 7.38
C VAL A 62 2.29 -0.16 6.03
N GLY A 63 1.51 0.23 5.03
CA GLY A 63 1.96 0.31 3.65
C GLY A 63 1.96 1.70 3.04
N ALA A 64 2.32 1.76 1.76
CA ALA A 64 2.27 2.96 0.93
C ALA A 64 1.43 2.73 -0.34
N GLN A 65 0.76 3.78 -0.82
CA GLN A 65 -0.23 3.72 -1.91
C GLN A 65 0.37 3.65 -3.32
N ASN A 66 1.68 3.91 -3.42
CA ASN A 66 2.46 3.85 -4.65
C ASN A 66 3.95 3.86 -4.26
N MET A 67 4.82 3.56 -5.22
CA MET A 67 6.26 3.70 -5.11
C MET A 67 6.87 3.79 -6.51
N HIS A 68 7.96 4.52 -6.66
CA HIS A 68 8.76 4.53 -7.88
C HIS A 68 9.72 3.30 -7.94
N TRP A 69 10.18 2.89 -9.12
CA TRP A 69 11.07 1.72 -9.24
C TRP A 69 12.55 2.03 -8.99
N ALA A 70 12.96 3.29 -9.15
CA ALA A 70 14.31 3.77 -8.93
C ALA A 70 14.55 4.17 -7.46
N ASP A 71 15.75 3.91 -6.96
CA ASP A 71 16.14 4.19 -5.57
C ASP A 71 16.26 5.71 -5.28
N ALA A 72 16.62 6.50 -6.29
CA ALA A 72 16.66 7.96 -6.31
C ALA A 72 16.66 8.47 -7.76
N GLY A 73 16.47 9.77 -7.99
CA GLY A 73 16.64 10.39 -9.30
C GLY A 73 15.78 11.62 -9.55
N ALA A 74 15.76 12.09 -10.80
CA ALA A 74 14.98 13.22 -11.26
C ALA A 74 13.49 12.86 -11.47
N TRP A 75 12.81 12.53 -10.38
CA TRP A 75 11.40 12.09 -10.36
C TRP A 75 10.59 12.98 -9.40
N THR A 76 10.47 14.26 -9.71
CA THR A 76 9.79 15.24 -8.84
C THR A 76 8.37 14.78 -8.52
N GLY A 77 8.06 14.67 -7.22
CA GLY A 77 6.75 14.23 -6.71
C GLY A 77 6.61 12.72 -6.48
N GLU A 78 7.54 11.91 -6.99
CA GLU A 78 7.55 10.47 -6.74
C GLU A 78 8.22 10.11 -5.41
N ILE A 79 7.90 8.92 -4.90
CA ILE A 79 8.43 8.40 -3.64
C ILE A 79 9.27 7.13 -3.91
N SER A 80 10.51 7.12 -3.43
CA SER A 80 11.43 6.01 -3.68
C SER A 80 11.31 4.88 -2.64
N PRO A 81 11.69 3.63 -2.99
CA PRO A 81 11.72 2.52 -2.04
C PRO A 81 12.60 2.82 -0.81
N VAL A 82 13.69 3.57 -1.00
CA VAL A 82 14.61 3.93 0.09
C VAL A 82 13.93 4.86 1.09
N MET A 83 13.14 5.84 0.61
CA MET A 83 12.35 6.72 1.49
C MET A 83 11.30 5.93 2.28
N LEU A 84 10.64 4.96 1.64
CA LEU A 84 9.62 4.12 2.31
C LEU A 84 10.25 3.15 3.33
N LYS A 85 11.46 2.65 3.07
CA LYS A 85 12.23 1.84 4.01
C LYS A 85 12.62 2.63 5.24
N ASP A 86 13.04 3.89 5.09
CA ASP A 86 13.33 4.80 6.21
C ASP A 86 12.11 5.03 7.11
N CYS A 87 10.91 5.08 6.51
CA CYS A 87 9.65 5.14 7.25
C CYS A 87 9.25 3.81 7.92
N GLY A 88 10.00 2.72 7.71
CA GLY A 88 9.71 1.40 8.28
C GLY A 88 8.49 0.70 7.70
N LEU A 89 8.05 1.07 6.49
CA LEU A 89 6.85 0.51 5.88
C LEU A 89 7.05 -0.94 5.42
N ASP A 90 5.94 -1.68 5.35
CA ASP A 90 5.92 -3.12 5.12
C ASP A 90 5.37 -3.51 3.73
N VAL A 91 4.28 -2.87 3.30
CA VAL A 91 3.47 -3.25 2.12
C VAL A 91 3.45 -2.12 1.09
N ILE A 92 3.55 -2.41 -0.20
CA ILE A 92 3.42 -1.40 -1.26
C ILE A 92 2.27 -1.77 -2.19
N GLU A 93 1.24 -0.93 -2.26
CA GLU A 93 0.17 -1.03 -3.25
C GLU A 93 0.68 -0.55 -4.61
N LEU A 94 0.52 -1.39 -5.63
CA LEU A 94 1.05 -1.16 -6.98
C LEU A 94 0.00 -1.52 -8.03
N GLY A 95 -0.12 -0.72 -9.09
CA GLY A 95 -1.04 -1.02 -10.18
C GLY A 95 -2.50 -0.84 -9.81
N HIS A 96 -2.82 -0.01 -8.82
CA HIS A 96 -4.22 0.29 -8.47
C HIS A 96 -4.94 0.87 -9.70
N SER A 97 -6.22 0.53 -9.89
CA SER A 97 -6.98 0.91 -11.10
C SER A 97 -6.97 2.43 -11.34
N GLU A 98 -7.13 3.23 -10.29
CA GLU A 98 -7.02 4.70 -10.33
C GLU A 98 -5.68 5.18 -10.90
N ARG A 99 -4.58 4.46 -10.64
CA ARG A 99 -3.25 4.77 -11.19
C ARG A 99 -3.12 4.43 -12.66
N ARG A 100 -3.69 3.30 -13.06
CA ARG A 100 -3.72 2.87 -14.47
C ARG A 100 -4.58 3.81 -15.31
N GLU A 101 -5.75 4.16 -14.79
CA GLU A 101 -6.72 5.00 -15.49
C GLU A 101 -6.31 6.48 -15.55
N HIS A 102 -5.85 7.04 -14.43
CA HIS A 102 -5.67 8.50 -14.32
C HIS A 102 -4.21 8.96 -14.31
N PHE A 103 -3.26 8.06 -14.04
CA PHE A 103 -1.86 8.43 -13.78
C PHE A 103 -0.84 7.69 -14.65
N GLY A 104 -1.28 7.03 -15.72
CA GLY A 104 -0.41 6.46 -16.75
C GLY A 104 0.40 5.23 -16.30
N GLU A 105 -0.05 4.53 -15.25
CA GLU A 105 0.58 3.29 -14.81
C GLU A 105 0.25 2.13 -15.77
N THR A 106 1.27 1.37 -16.17
CA THR A 106 1.16 0.27 -17.15
C THR A 106 1.69 -1.02 -16.53
N ASP A 107 1.40 -2.18 -17.13
CA ASP A 107 1.94 -3.45 -16.64
C ASP A 107 3.47 -3.46 -16.60
N ALA A 108 4.11 -2.81 -17.57
CA ALA A 108 5.56 -2.65 -17.60
C ALA A 108 6.06 -1.85 -16.40
N THR A 109 5.43 -0.71 -16.08
CA THR A 109 5.86 0.12 -14.94
C THR A 109 5.51 -0.54 -13.60
N VAL A 110 4.38 -1.25 -13.50
CA VAL A 110 4.04 -2.07 -12.32
C VAL A 110 5.07 -3.19 -12.14
N GLY A 111 5.49 -3.87 -13.21
CA GLY A 111 6.53 -4.90 -13.16
C GLY A 111 7.86 -4.35 -12.61
N LEU A 112 8.29 -3.17 -13.06
CA LEU A 112 9.47 -2.49 -12.54
C LEU A 112 9.34 -2.15 -11.05
N LYS A 113 8.19 -1.62 -10.63
CA LYS A 113 7.91 -1.27 -9.23
C LYS A 113 7.86 -2.50 -8.33
N THR A 114 7.25 -3.59 -8.80
CA THR A 114 7.21 -4.87 -8.09
C THR A 114 8.62 -5.43 -7.88
N ALA A 115 9.45 -5.42 -8.92
CA ALA A 115 10.84 -5.86 -8.80
C ALA A 115 11.63 -5.01 -7.79
N ALA A 116 11.39 -3.69 -7.78
CA ALA A 116 11.98 -2.80 -6.78
C ALA A 116 11.46 -3.08 -5.35
N ALA A 117 10.16 -3.31 -5.19
CA ALA A 117 9.55 -3.63 -3.90
C ALA A 117 10.17 -4.89 -3.30
N VAL A 118 10.28 -5.95 -4.11
CA VAL A 118 10.93 -7.21 -3.69
C VAL A 118 12.41 -7.00 -3.37
N ARG A 119 13.16 -6.28 -4.21
CA ARG A 119 14.59 -5.98 -3.98
C ARG A 119 14.83 -5.29 -2.64
N HIS A 120 13.93 -4.40 -2.23
CA HIS A 120 14.02 -3.68 -0.96
C HIS A 120 13.31 -4.39 0.20
N GLY A 121 12.80 -5.60 -0.01
CA GLY A 121 12.18 -6.42 1.03
C GLY A 121 10.83 -5.90 1.51
N PHE A 122 10.04 -5.30 0.61
CA PHE A 122 8.63 -5.02 0.85
C PHE A 122 7.75 -6.20 0.40
N VAL A 123 6.52 -6.24 0.90
CA VAL A 123 5.45 -7.08 0.36
C VAL A 123 4.72 -6.28 -0.72
N PRO A 124 4.85 -6.63 -2.02
CA PRO A 124 4.07 -5.99 -3.07
C PRO A 124 2.61 -6.45 -3.02
N LEU A 125 1.68 -5.51 -2.88
CA LEU A 125 0.25 -5.70 -3.08
C LEU A 125 -0.08 -5.24 -4.50
N ILE A 126 -0.07 -6.19 -5.44
CA ILE A 126 -0.27 -5.90 -6.87
C ILE A 126 -1.77 -5.95 -7.17
N CYS A 127 -2.34 -4.82 -7.54
CA CYS A 127 -3.71 -4.73 -8.02
C CYS A 127 -3.77 -5.13 -9.50
N VAL A 128 -4.60 -6.12 -9.76
CA VAL A 128 -4.99 -6.59 -11.09
C VAL A 128 -6.51 -6.59 -11.16
N GLY A 129 -7.05 -6.42 -12.35
CA GLY A 129 -8.48 -6.45 -12.59
C GLY A 129 -8.82 -5.87 -13.94
N GLU A 130 -9.89 -6.36 -14.53
CA GLU A 130 -10.40 -5.88 -15.80
C GLU A 130 -11.24 -4.61 -15.65
N THR A 131 -11.35 -3.85 -16.73
CA THR A 131 -12.33 -2.78 -16.86
C THR A 131 -13.75 -3.37 -16.99
N LEU A 132 -14.76 -2.56 -16.65
CA LEU A 132 -16.16 -2.96 -16.85
C LEU A 132 -16.45 -3.33 -18.32
N ALA A 133 -15.85 -2.61 -19.27
CA ALA A 133 -16.01 -2.89 -20.69
C ALA A 133 -15.36 -4.21 -21.11
N GLU A 134 -14.21 -4.58 -20.56
CA GLU A 134 -13.57 -5.89 -20.79
C GLU A 134 -14.45 -7.01 -20.23
N ARG A 135 -15.01 -6.80 -19.03
CA ARG A 135 -15.97 -7.72 -18.43
C ARG A 135 -17.24 -7.90 -19.23
N GLU A 136 -17.86 -6.81 -19.67
CA GLU A 136 -19.10 -6.83 -20.46
C GLU A 136 -18.88 -7.36 -21.88
N SER A 137 -17.67 -7.20 -22.44
CA SER A 137 -17.31 -7.74 -23.76
C SER A 137 -16.86 -9.21 -23.73
N GLY A 138 -16.91 -9.88 -22.57
CA GLY A 138 -16.51 -11.27 -22.42
C GLY A 138 -15.00 -11.50 -22.59
N ARG A 139 -14.20 -10.45 -22.42
CA ARG A 139 -12.72 -10.48 -22.46
C ARG A 139 -12.09 -10.32 -21.08
N ALA A 140 -12.88 -10.49 -20.02
CA ALA A 140 -12.34 -10.65 -18.67
C ALA A 140 -11.53 -11.96 -18.62
N GLU A 141 -10.31 -11.88 -18.09
CA GLU A 141 -9.46 -13.03 -17.75
C GLU A 141 -9.32 -13.17 -16.24
#